data_AF-A0A4Q3ZGA0-F1
#
_entry.id   AF-A0A4Q3ZGA0-F1
#
_cell.length_a   1.000
_cell.length_b   1.000
_cell.length_c   1.000
_cell.angle_alpha   90.00
_cell.angle_beta   90.00
_cell.angle_gamma   90.00
#
_symmetry.space_group_name_H-M   'P 1'
#
loop_
_entity.id
_entity.type
_entity.pdbx_description
1 polymer ?
#
loop_
_entity_poly.entity_id
_entity_poly.type
_entity_poly.pdbx_seq_one_letter_code
_entity_poly.pdbx_strand_id
1 'polypeptide(L)' 'LVATGAGIALLPDLVYRPWSLEGDRIESRDVSGALPVVQVGLVWRRGSSLPASAKEFLRVAETARAVRDR' A
#
# COMPACT_ATOMS: atom_id res chain seq x y z
N LEU A 1 17.11 -11.74 1.00
CA LEU A 1 17.25 -11.52 -0.46
C LEU A 1 17.59 -10.07 -0.77
N VAL A 2 16.65 -9.13 -0.69
CA VAL A 2 16.94 -7.71 -1.01
C VAL A 2 17.86 -7.07 0.02
N ALA A 3 17.50 -7.13 1.31
CA ALA A 3 18.31 -6.54 2.37
C ALA A 3 19.70 -7.17 2.53
N THR A 4 19.83 -8.44 2.13
CA THR A 4 21.09 -9.20 2.14
C THR A 4 21.95 -8.95 0.89
N GLY A 5 21.53 -8.05 -0.01
CA GLY A 5 22.26 -7.73 -1.26
C GLY A 5 22.22 -8.82 -2.34
N ALA A 6 21.39 -9.86 -2.18
CA ALA A 6 21.32 -10.96 -3.13
C ALA A 6 20.45 -10.65 -4.38
N GLY A 7 19.77 -9.50 -4.41
CA GLY A 7 18.97 -9.08 -5.55
C GLY A 7 18.16 -7.80 -5.31
N ILE A 8 17.40 -7.40 -6.33
CA ILE A 8 16.48 -6.25 -6.31
C ILE A 8 15.03 -6.72 -6.47
N ALA A 9 14.08 -5.88 -6.04
CA ALA A 9 12.66 -6.13 -6.24
C ALA A 9 11.94 -4.84 -6.67
N LEU A 10 10.96 -4.96 -7.56
CA LEU A 10 10.00 -3.91 -7.87
C LEU A 10 8.69 -4.26 -7.20
N LEU A 11 8.28 -3.43 -6.24
CA LEU A 11 7.09 -3.66 -5.43
C LEU A 11 6.32 -2.35 -5.27
N PRO A 12 4.99 -2.39 -5.08
CA PRO A 12 4.24 -1.20 -4.71
C PRO A 12 4.68 -0.66 -3.35
N ASP A 13 4.61 0.65 -3.17
CA ASP A 13 4.98 1.31 -1.90
C ASP A 13 4.23 0.76 -0.69
N LEU A 14 3.05 0.16 -0.89
CA LEU A 14 2.23 -0.43 0.16
C LEU A 14 2.99 -1.48 0.99
N VAL A 15 3.97 -2.17 0.39
CA VAL A 15 4.74 -3.22 1.07
C VAL A 15 6.15 -2.78 1.47
N TYR A 16 6.52 -1.52 1.18
CA TYR A 16 7.83 -1.02 1.55
C TYR A 16 7.96 -0.89 3.07
N ARG A 17 9.08 -1.39 3.58
CA ARG A 17 9.54 -1.17 4.95
C ARG A 17 11.05 -0.93 4.92
N PRO A 18 11.58 -0.02 5.74
CA PRO A 18 13.01 0.31 5.73
C PRO A 18 13.90 -0.77 6.36
N TRP A 19 13.32 -1.77 7.03
CA TRP A 19 14.04 -2.82 7.72
C TRP A 19 13.51 -4.20 7.34
N SER A 20 14.40 -5.14 7.04
CA SER A 20 14.10 -6.56 6.92
C SER A 20 13.67 -7.15 8.27
N LEU A 21 13.23 -8.41 8.26
CA LEU A 21 12.87 -9.09 9.52
C LEU A 21 14.11 -9.35 10.38
N GLU A 22 15.25 -9.52 9.71
CA GLU A 22 16.57 -9.76 10.28
C GLU A 22 17.26 -8.48 10.76
N GLY A 23 16.65 -7.31 10.53
CA GLY A 23 17.17 -6.01 10.98
C GLY A 23 18.12 -5.34 9.99
N ASP A 24 18.36 -5.92 8.83
CA ASP A 24 19.10 -5.26 7.73
C ASP A 24 18.26 -4.17 7.07
N ARG A 25 18.90 -3.08 6.64
CA ARG A 25 18.23 -1.94 6.01
C ARG A 25 17.87 -2.23 4.55
N ILE A 26 16.70 -1.73 4.12
CA ILE A 26 16.25 -1.77 2.73
C ILE A 26 16.14 -0.34 2.23
N GLU A 27 16.77 -0.05 1.09
CA GLU A 27 16.70 1.25 0.42
C GLU A 27 15.70 1.18 -0.74
N SER A 28 14.85 2.20 -0.88
CA SER A 28 14.01 2.40 -2.06
C SER A 28 14.60 3.45 -2.99
N ARG A 29 14.36 3.29 -4.29
CA ARG A 29 14.77 4.24 -5.34
C ARG A 29 13.67 4.34 -6.37
N ASP A 30 13.50 5.54 -6.92
CA ASP A 30 12.64 5.73 -8.08
C ASP A 30 13.20 4.98 -9.28
N VAL A 31 12.30 4.46 -10.10
CA VAL A 31 12.64 3.85 -11.38
C VAL A 31 12.37 4.81 -12.53
N SER A 32 13.15 4.69 -13.60
CA SER A 32 12.86 5.40 -14.84
C SER A 32 11.65 4.78 -15.54
N GLY A 33 10.64 5.61 -15.81
CA GLY A 33 9.42 5.20 -16.52
C GLY A 33 8.20 5.00 -15.62
N ALA A 34 7.02 4.95 -16.25
CA ALA A 34 5.77 4.71 -15.54
C ALA A 34 5.63 3.20 -15.25
N LEU A 35 5.54 2.85 -13.97
CA LEU A 35 5.17 1.51 -13.55
C LEU A 35 3.65 1.36 -13.51
N PRO A 36 3.12 0.15 -13.74
CA PRO A 36 1.71 -0.14 -13.49
C PRO A 36 1.37 0.13 -12.02
N VAL A 37 0.35 0.95 -11.79
CA VAL A 37 -0.12 1.29 -10.45
C VAL A 37 -0.96 0.14 -9.89
N VAL A 38 -0.65 -0.29 -8.66
CA VAL A 38 -1.52 -1.21 -7.94
C VAL A 38 -2.67 -0.43 -7.30
N GLN A 39 -3.90 -0.74 -7.73
CA GLN A 39 -5.12 -0.15 -7.17
C GLN A 39 -5.63 -0.99 -6.00
N VAL A 40 -5.87 -0.34 -4.87
CA VAL A 40 -6.50 -0.95 -3.69
C VAL A 40 -7.91 -0.39 -3.53
N GLY A 41 -8.88 -1.27 -3.28
CA GLY A 41 -10.29 -0.92 -3.14
C GLY A 41 -10.97 -1.67 -2.01
N LEU A 42 -12.14 -1.18 -1.62
CA LEU A 42 -13.01 -1.81 -0.63
C LEU A 42 -14.21 -2.43 -1.34
N VAL A 43 -14.60 -3.64 -0.94
CA VAL A 43 -15.69 -4.40 -1.56
C VAL A 43 -16.59 -5.03 -0.50
N TRP A 44 -17.87 -5.15 -0.81
CA TRP A 44 -18.86 -5.85 0.01
C TRP A 44 -19.89 -6.54 -0.88
N ARG A 45 -20.68 -7.44 -0.28
CA ARG A 45 -21.74 -8.16 -0.99
C ARG A 45 -22.78 -7.17 -1.53
N ARG A 46 -23.09 -7.28 -2.82
CA ARG A 46 -24.18 -6.53 -3.46
C ARG A 46 -25.51 -6.80 -2.73
N GLY A 47 -26.23 -5.74 -2.39
CA GLY A 47 -27.50 -5.81 -1.68
C GLY A 47 -27.38 -5.93 -0.15
N SER A 48 -26.18 -6.09 0.40
CA SER A 48 -25.99 -6.02 1.86
C SER A 48 -26.00 -4.57 2.33
N SER A 49 -26.71 -4.31 3.43
CA SER A 49 -26.57 -3.05 4.15
C SER A 49 -25.23 -3.02 4.86
N LEU A 50 -24.53 -1.89 4.76
CA LEU A 50 -23.31 -1.67 5.53
C LEU A 50 -23.67 -1.32 6.98
N PRO A 51 -23.08 -2.02 7.97
CA PRO A 51 -23.19 -1.61 9.37
C PRO A 51 -22.68 -0.18 9.57
N ALA A 52 -23.15 0.48 10.63
CA ALA A 52 -22.72 1.85 10.95
C ALA A 52 -21.18 1.96 11.07
N SER A 53 -20.54 0.99 11.72
CA SER A 53 -19.07 0.94 11.84
C SER A 53 -18.35 0.87 10.49
N ALA A 54 -18.89 0.13 9.52
CA ALA A 54 -18.32 0.01 8.19
C ALA A 54 -18.46 1.33 7.40
N LYS A 55 -19.60 2.02 7.54
CA LYS A 55 -19.80 3.35 6.93
C LYS A 55 -18.84 4.39 7.49
N GLU A 56 -18.64 4.39 8.80
CA GLU A 56 -17.66 5.30 9.43
C GLU A 56 -16.23 4.98 8.98
N PHE A 57 -15.88 3.70 8.84
CA PHE A 57 -14.59 3.31 8.28
C PHE A 57 -14.40 3.85 6.85
N LEU A 58 -15.42 3.74 5.98
CA LEU A 58 -15.35 4.27 4.61
C LEU A 58 -15.08 5.78 4.59
N ARG A 59 -15.78 6.54 5.43
CA ARG A 59 -15.59 8.00 5.55
C ARG A 59 -14.15 8.37 5.95
N VAL A 60 -13.58 7.63 6.90
CA VAL A 60 -12.18 7.84 7.34
C VAL A 60 -11.21 7.46 6.22
N ALA A 61 -11.44 6.33 5.55
CA ALA A 61 -10.59 5.85 4.46
C ALA A 61 -10.57 6.82 3.25
N GLU A 62 -11.71 7.40 2.88
CA GLU A 62 -11.82 8.41 1.83
C GLU A 62 -11.02 9.68 2.16
N THR A 63 -11.12 10.14 3.41
CA THR A 63 -10.40 11.33 3.89
C THR A 63 -8.88 11.11 3.88
N ALA A 64 -8.41 9.95 4.32
CA ALA A 64 -6.99 9.61 4.34
C ALA A 64 -6.39 9.54 2.92
N ARG A 65 -7.15 9.05 1.94
CA ARG A 65 -6.72 9.01 0.53
C ARG A 65 -6.49 10.42 -0.04
N ALA A 66 -7.37 11.37 0.24
CA ALA A 66 -7.24 12.76 -0.23
C ALA A 66 -6.03 13.53 0.34
N VAL A 67 -5.41 13.00 1.40
CA VAL A 67 -4.15 13.52 1.97
C VAL A 67 -2.93 12.91 1.27
N ARG A 68 -3.04 11.67 0.79
CA ARG A 68 -1.92 10.93 0.17
C ARG A 68 -1.75 11.23 -1.32
N ASP A 69 -2.82 11.66 -1.98
CA ASP A 69 -2.82 12.09 -3.41
C ASP A 69 -2.40 13.58 -3.58
N ARG A 70 -2.01 14.26 -2.50
CA ARG A 70 -1.45 15.63 -2.49
C ARG A 70 0.06 15.59 -2.26
#